data_AF-A0A7W9BNC5-F1
#
_entry.id   AF-A0A7W9BNC5-F1
#
_cell.length_a   1.000
_cell.length_b   1.000
_cell.length_c   1.000
_cell.angle_alpha   90.00
_cell.angle_beta   90.00
_cell.angle_gamma   90.00
#
_symmetry.space_group_name_H-M   'P 1'
#
loop_
_entity.id
_entity.type
_entity.pdbx_description
1 polymer ?
#
loop_
_entity_poly.entity_id
_entity_poly.type
_entity_poly.pdbx_seq_one_letter_code
_entity_poly.pdbx_strand_id
1 'polypeptide(L)'
;MASEQEIIEEELVYGALRRERLWQRLGLIGLIFGILGCLSAAAVSILDIDPPPVVVPYDPSTGFALPEASVGATTVTENQAIIEAEVFRYISDREVYNQLDNDVRVRSVLRRSDGAAEASLRQIWNSANADYPPTLYGTSGRLDVEVLSINRIGINRATVRLRKRLNSINGVQTGLFTATLLFEFRPEASRSIDQVWSNPFGFTVLEYSIRSDRLEN
;
A
#
# COMPACT_ATOMS: atom_id res chain seq x y z
N MET A 1 18.13 -35.39 86.79
CA MET A 1 16.65 -35.37 86.63
C MET A 1 16.19 -33.92 86.48
N ALA A 2 16.62 -33.27 85.40
CA ALA A 2 16.04 -32.05 84.82
C ALA A 2 15.65 -32.50 83.41
N SER A 3 14.51 -33.18 83.30
CA SER A 3 13.14 -32.70 83.10
C SER A 3 12.83 -32.57 81.62
N GLU A 4 12.23 -33.63 81.06
CA GLU A 4 11.58 -33.67 79.75
C GLU A 4 10.67 -32.45 79.47
N GLN A 5 10.24 -31.76 80.52
CA GLN A 5 9.53 -30.48 80.48
C GLN A 5 10.30 -29.36 79.77
N GLU A 6 11.62 -29.23 79.94
CA GLU A 6 12.41 -28.18 79.26
C GLU A 6 12.50 -28.45 77.74
N ILE A 7 12.59 -29.72 77.34
CA ILE A 7 12.65 -30.12 75.93
C ILE A 7 11.28 -29.91 75.25
N ILE A 8 10.18 -30.18 75.97
CA ILE A 8 8.82 -29.96 75.48
C ILE A 8 8.48 -28.46 75.41
N GLU A 9 8.93 -27.64 76.36
CA GLU A 9 8.79 -26.19 76.32
C GLU A 9 9.61 -25.57 75.17
N GLU A 10 10.82 -26.07 74.93
CA GLU A 10 11.65 -25.61 73.81
C GLU A 10 11.02 -25.97 72.44
N GLU A 11 10.46 -27.18 72.28
CA GLU A 11 9.74 -27.53 71.05
C GLU A 11 8.40 -26.79 70.86
N LEU A 12 7.64 -26.54 71.93
CA LEU A 12 6.37 -25.81 71.86
C LEU A 12 6.57 -24.32 71.56
N VAL A 13 7.55 -23.67 72.20
CA VAL A 13 7.83 -22.24 72.04
C VAL A 13 8.52 -21.95 70.70
N TYR A 14 9.54 -22.74 70.30
CA TYR A 14 10.21 -22.55 69.02
C TYR A 14 9.39 -23.07 67.82
N GLY A 15 8.50 -24.05 68.02
CA GLY A 15 7.58 -24.55 66.99
C GLY A 15 6.51 -23.54 66.59
N ALA A 16 5.97 -22.78 67.56
CA ALA A 16 4.98 -21.73 67.31
C ALA A 16 5.57 -20.55 66.52
N LEU A 17 6.76 -20.06 66.92
CA LEU A 17 7.43 -18.94 66.25
C LEU A 17 7.87 -19.27 64.81
N ARG A 18 8.23 -20.52 64.51
CA ARG A 18 8.56 -20.96 63.14
C ARG A 18 7.34 -20.98 62.22
N ARG A 19 6.18 -21.42 62.73
CA ARG A 19 4.92 -21.39 61.97
C ARG A 19 4.50 -19.95 61.69
N GLU A 20 4.57 -19.08 62.69
CA GLU A 20 4.21 -17.67 62.53
C GLU A 20 5.05 -16.96 61.45
N ARG A 21 6.37 -17.16 61.45
CA ARG A 21 7.26 -16.62 60.40
C ARG A 21 6.96 -17.19 59.02
N LEU A 22 6.52 -18.44 58.93
CA LEU A 22 6.16 -19.07 57.66
C LEU A 22 4.86 -18.47 57.09
N TRP A 23 3.85 -18.25 57.94
CA TRP A 23 2.62 -17.56 57.57
C TRP A 23 2.86 -16.09 57.20
N GLN A 24 3.74 -15.39 57.91
CA GLN A 24 4.15 -14.02 57.57
C GLN A 24 4.86 -13.95 56.21
N ARG A 25 5.75 -14.91 55.90
CA ARG A 25 6.41 -14.98 54.58
C ARG A 25 5.43 -15.27 53.46
N LEU A 26 4.50 -16.20 53.66
CA LEU A 26 3.45 -16.49 52.67
C LEU A 26 2.54 -15.27 52.46
N GLY A 27 2.17 -14.57 53.53
CA GLY A 27 1.42 -13.32 53.46
C GLY A 27 2.16 -12.23 52.69
N LEU A 28 3.47 -12.06 52.95
CA LEU A 28 4.31 -11.10 52.24
C LEU A 28 4.42 -11.43 50.75
N ILE A 29 4.63 -12.70 50.41
CA ILE A 29 4.70 -13.15 49.01
C ILE A 29 3.37 -12.91 48.29
N GLY A 30 2.24 -13.22 48.94
CA GLY A 30 0.91 -12.96 48.38
C GLY A 30 0.66 -11.47 48.14
N LEU A 31 1.09 -10.62 49.07
CA LEU A 31 0.96 -9.16 48.95
C LEU A 31 1.81 -8.62 47.79
N ILE A 32 3.06 -9.07 47.65
CA ILE A 32 3.94 -8.69 46.53
C ILE A 32 3.35 -9.14 45.20
N PHE A 33 2.84 -10.37 45.12
CA PHE A 33 2.20 -10.90 43.92
C PHE A 33 0.96 -10.08 43.53
N GLY A 34 0.12 -9.73 44.51
CA GLY A 34 -1.06 -8.87 44.29
C GLY A 34 -0.69 -7.49 43.75
N ILE A 35 0.32 -6.84 44.34
CA ILE A 35 0.79 -5.53 43.87
C ILE A 35 1.34 -5.62 42.43
N LEU A 36 2.15 -6.64 42.14
CA LEU A 36 2.71 -6.85 40.80
C LEU A 36 1.59 -7.08 39.77
N GLY A 37 0.57 -7.87 40.13
CA GLY A 37 -0.59 -8.13 39.29
C GLY A 37 -1.38 -6.87 38.96
N CYS A 38 -1.67 -6.03 39.97
CA CYS A 38 -2.35 -4.75 39.77
C CYS A 38 -1.55 -3.78 38.90
N LEU A 39 -0.24 -3.67 39.10
CA LEU A 39 0.63 -2.82 38.29
C LEU A 39 0.70 -3.29 36.84
N SER A 40 0.72 -4.61 36.62
CA SER A 40 0.75 -5.21 35.27
C SER A 40 -0.55 -4.93 34.52
N ALA A 41 -1.71 -5.08 35.19
CA ALA A 41 -3.01 -4.77 34.59
C ALA A 41 -3.13 -3.27 34.24
N ALA A 42 -2.66 -2.38 35.12
CA ALA A 42 -2.62 -0.95 34.85
C ALA A 42 -1.72 -0.62 33.64
N ALA A 43 -0.55 -1.25 33.54
CA ALA A 43 0.36 -1.06 32.40
C ALA A 43 -0.28 -1.50 31.08
N VAL A 44 -1.00 -2.63 31.05
CA VAL A 44 -1.72 -3.08 29.86
C VAL A 44 -2.82 -2.09 29.47
N SER A 45 -3.57 -1.56 30.44
CA SER A 45 -4.64 -0.59 30.15
C SER A 45 -4.14 0.75 29.59
N ILE A 46 -2.92 1.17 29.94
CA ILE A 46 -2.31 2.40 29.41
C ILE A 46 -1.80 2.20 27.97
N LEU A 47 -1.37 0.98 27.64
CA LEU A 47 -0.87 0.63 26.31
C LEU A 47 -1.99 0.23 25.34
N ASP A 48 -3.21 0.05 25.83
CA ASP A 48 -4.37 -0.23 25.01
C ASP A 48 -4.80 1.07 24.30
N ILE A 49 -4.43 1.16 23.03
CA ILE A 49 -4.81 2.28 22.17
C ILE A 49 -6.05 1.80 21.41
N ASP A 50 -7.21 2.37 21.75
CA ASP A 50 -8.42 2.16 20.96
C ASP A 50 -8.20 2.64 19.51
N PRO A 51 -8.54 1.82 18.50
CA PRO A 51 -8.50 2.29 17.13
C PRO A 51 -9.49 3.46 16.95
N PRO A 52 -9.14 4.48 16.16
CA PRO A 52 -10.01 5.63 15.94
C PRO A 52 -11.39 5.18 15.41
N PRO A 53 -12.48 5.83 15.82
CA PRO A 53 -13.82 5.46 15.39
C PRO A 53 -13.94 5.63 13.87
N VAL A 54 -14.10 4.51 13.16
CA VAL A 54 -14.36 4.48 11.72
C VAL A 54 -15.79 4.95 11.49
N VAL A 55 -15.95 6.23 11.14
CA VAL A 55 -17.24 6.78 10.73
C VAL A 55 -17.51 6.39 9.29
N VAL A 56 -18.14 5.23 9.09
CA VAL A 56 -18.54 4.78 7.74
C VAL A 56 -19.50 5.82 7.15
N PRO A 57 -19.12 6.55 6.08
CA PRO A 57 -20.07 7.38 5.37
C PRO A 57 -21.07 6.43 4.71
N TYR A 58 -22.35 6.60 4.99
CA TYR A 58 -23.40 5.84 4.30
C TYR A 58 -23.97 6.71 3.18
N ASP A 59 -24.26 6.10 2.03
CA ASP A 59 -25.07 6.74 1.00
C ASP A 59 -26.55 6.59 1.39
N PRO A 60 -27.27 7.68 1.75
CA PRO A 60 -28.66 7.61 2.20
C PRO A 60 -29.63 7.13 1.11
N SER A 61 -29.21 7.07 -0.15
CA SER A 61 -30.06 6.62 -1.25
C SER A 61 -30.06 5.10 -1.45
N THR A 62 -29.00 4.40 -1.04
CA THR A 62 -28.82 2.96 -1.35
C THR A 62 -28.65 2.07 -0.12
N GLY A 63 -28.27 2.61 1.05
CA GLY A 63 -28.13 1.85 2.29
C GLY A 63 -26.96 0.84 2.31
N PHE A 64 -26.08 0.84 1.31
CA PHE A 64 -24.87 0.02 1.32
C PHE A 64 -23.76 0.66 2.16
N ALA A 65 -23.05 -0.16 2.94
CA ALA A 65 -21.82 0.26 3.60
C ALA A 65 -20.75 0.53 2.54
N LEU A 66 -20.18 1.73 2.52
CA LEU A 66 -19.00 2.02 1.71
C LEU A 66 -17.82 1.25 2.33
N PRO A 67 -17.17 0.31 1.60
CA PRO A 67 -15.96 -0.31 2.09
C PRO A 67 -14.86 0.76 2.11
N GLU A 68 -14.54 1.25 3.31
CA GLU A 68 -13.40 2.13 3.55
C GLU A 68 -12.13 1.28 3.51
N ALA A 69 -11.59 1.07 2.32
CA ALA A 69 -10.23 0.56 2.18
C ALA A 69 -9.26 1.70 2.47
N SER A 70 -9.00 1.99 3.75
CA SER A 70 -7.94 2.93 4.13
C SER A 70 -6.59 2.24 3.93
N VAL A 71 -6.05 2.34 2.70
CA VAL A 71 -4.69 1.85 2.43
C VAL A 71 -3.70 2.93 2.86
N GLY A 72 -2.94 2.67 3.93
CA GLY A 72 -1.87 3.57 4.35
C GLY A 72 -0.79 3.68 3.27
N ALA A 73 -0.35 4.91 2.94
CA ALA A 73 0.67 5.14 1.92
C ALA A 73 1.95 4.32 2.14
N THR A 74 2.38 4.18 3.40
CA THR A 74 3.62 3.50 3.78
C THR A 74 3.61 2.01 3.46
N THR A 75 2.51 1.30 3.73
CA THR A 75 2.41 -0.15 3.48
C THR A 75 2.35 -0.47 1.98
N VAL A 76 1.80 0.44 1.18
CA VAL A 76 1.77 0.32 -0.29
C VAL A 76 3.16 0.51 -0.90
N THR A 77 3.92 1.49 -0.41
CA THR A 77 5.28 1.77 -0.93
C THR A 77 6.29 0.65 -0.66
N GLU A 78 6.02 -0.20 0.34
CA GLU A 78 6.85 -1.35 0.69
C GLU A 78 6.55 -2.58 -0.19
N ASN A 79 5.31 -2.72 -0.69
CA ASN A 79 4.93 -3.88 -1.49
C ASN A 79 5.31 -3.69 -2.97
N GLN A 80 6.44 -4.29 -3.35
CA GLN A 80 6.96 -4.26 -4.71
C GLN A 80 5.93 -4.73 -5.76
N ALA A 81 5.16 -5.78 -5.47
CA ALA A 81 4.19 -6.32 -6.42
C ALA A 81 3.06 -5.33 -6.72
N ILE A 82 2.62 -4.54 -5.72
CA ILE A 82 1.60 -3.51 -5.92
C ILE A 82 2.14 -2.39 -6.80
N ILE A 83 3.38 -1.95 -6.54
CA ILE A 83 4.02 -0.91 -7.34
C ILE A 83 4.17 -1.37 -8.80
N GLU A 84 4.71 -2.56 -9.03
CA GLU A 84 4.89 -3.10 -10.38
C GLU A 84 3.56 -3.26 -11.11
N ALA A 85 2.50 -3.68 -10.42
CA ALA A 85 1.16 -3.78 -10.99
C ALA A 85 0.61 -2.40 -11.41
N GLU A 86 0.77 -1.37 -10.57
CA GLU A 86 0.31 -0.01 -10.91
C GLU A 86 1.12 0.61 -12.05
N VAL A 87 2.44 0.40 -12.06
CA VAL A 87 3.33 0.80 -13.16
C VAL A 87 2.93 0.11 -14.46
N PHE A 88 2.72 -1.21 -14.42
CA PHE A 88 2.27 -2.00 -15.57
C PHE A 88 0.96 -1.45 -16.14
N ARG A 89 -0.01 -1.20 -15.27
CA ARG A 89 -1.34 -0.68 -15.65
C ARG A 89 -1.23 0.70 -16.28
N TYR A 90 -0.49 1.61 -15.65
CA TYR A 90 -0.28 2.96 -16.18
C TYR A 90 0.36 2.94 -17.58
N ILE A 91 1.42 2.17 -17.78
CA ILE A 91 2.13 2.11 -19.05
C ILE A 91 1.27 1.46 -20.13
N SER A 92 0.61 0.34 -19.81
CA SER A 92 -0.28 -0.34 -20.75
C SER A 92 -1.39 0.61 -21.20
N ASP A 93 -2.01 1.32 -20.25
CA ASP A 93 -3.06 2.28 -20.56
C ASP A 93 -2.54 3.50 -21.31
N ARG A 94 -1.33 3.98 -21.04
CA ARG A 94 -0.78 5.17 -21.71
C ARG A 94 -0.34 4.88 -23.14
N GLU A 95 0.27 3.71 -23.36
CA GLU A 95 1.00 3.40 -24.59
C GLU A 95 0.18 2.62 -25.63
N VAL A 96 -0.96 2.04 -25.24
CA VAL A 96 -1.89 1.39 -26.18
C VAL A 96 -2.59 2.43 -27.06
N TYR A 97 -2.97 2.01 -28.26
CA TYR A 97 -3.88 2.78 -29.12
C TYR A 97 -4.98 1.87 -29.68
N ASN A 98 -6.23 2.29 -29.48
CA ASN A 98 -7.41 1.63 -30.01
C ASN A 98 -8.55 2.65 -30.13
N GLN A 99 -9.03 2.88 -31.35
CA GLN A 99 -10.06 3.91 -31.61
C GLN A 99 -11.33 3.74 -30.77
N LEU A 100 -11.63 2.52 -30.31
CA LEU A 100 -12.83 2.22 -29.54
C LEU A 100 -12.77 2.66 -28.08
N ASP A 101 -11.58 2.80 -27.48
CA ASP A 101 -11.42 3.04 -26.03
C ASP A 101 -10.57 4.27 -25.67
N ASN A 102 -10.05 4.96 -26.68
CA ASN A 102 -9.11 6.08 -26.50
C ASN A 102 -9.62 7.12 -25.50
N ASP A 103 -10.90 7.49 -25.55
CA ASP A 103 -11.44 8.57 -24.71
C ASP A 103 -11.50 8.19 -23.22
N VAL A 104 -11.94 6.97 -22.89
CA VAL A 104 -12.00 6.46 -21.51
C VAL A 104 -10.60 6.25 -20.95
N ARG A 105 -9.73 5.62 -21.76
CA ARG A 105 -8.37 5.26 -21.36
C ARG A 105 -7.50 6.49 -21.16
N VAL A 106 -7.50 7.45 -22.09
CA VAL A 106 -6.70 8.69 -21.96
C VAL A 106 -7.15 9.51 -20.75
N ARG A 107 -8.46 9.62 -20.49
CA ARG A 107 -8.96 10.27 -19.27
C ARG A 107 -8.48 9.55 -18.00
N SER A 108 -8.44 8.21 -18.02
CA SER A 108 -7.91 7.41 -16.90
C SER A 108 -6.43 7.65 -16.65
N VAL A 109 -5.61 7.76 -17.71
CA VAL A 109 -4.18 8.06 -17.58
C VAL A 109 -3.96 9.49 -17.11
N LEU A 110 -4.73 10.46 -17.61
CA LEU A 110 -4.68 11.86 -17.14
C LEU A 110 -4.98 11.96 -15.64
N ARG A 111 -5.98 11.23 -15.12
CA ARG A 111 -6.29 11.22 -13.67
C ARG A 111 -5.18 10.63 -12.80
N ARG A 112 -4.27 9.83 -13.39
CA ARG A 112 -3.11 9.22 -12.73
C ARG A 112 -1.80 9.89 -13.13
N SER A 113 -1.87 11.08 -13.74
CA SER A 113 -0.70 11.86 -14.15
C SER A 113 -0.80 13.25 -13.54
N ASP A 114 0.34 13.81 -13.17
CA ASP A 114 0.47 15.18 -12.70
C ASP A 114 1.76 15.77 -13.31
N GLY A 115 1.96 17.08 -13.16
CA GLY A 115 3.17 17.77 -13.58
C GLY A 115 3.55 17.53 -15.06
N ALA A 116 4.79 17.10 -15.29
CA ALA A 116 5.33 16.90 -16.63
C ALA A 116 4.68 15.70 -17.36
N ALA A 117 4.30 14.65 -16.61
CA ALA A 117 3.64 13.48 -17.19
C ALA A 117 2.24 13.82 -17.74
N GLU A 118 1.49 14.68 -17.05
CA GLU A 118 0.19 15.16 -17.53
C GLU A 118 0.35 16.09 -18.74
N ALA A 119 1.23 17.08 -18.65
CA ALA A 119 1.47 18.05 -19.71
C ALA A 119 1.89 17.38 -21.03
N SER A 120 2.83 16.43 -20.96
CA SER A 120 3.28 15.66 -22.13
C SER A 120 2.15 14.83 -22.75
N LEU A 121 1.27 14.24 -21.94
CA LEU A 121 0.14 13.47 -22.44
C LEU A 121 -0.87 14.36 -23.16
N ARG A 122 -1.22 15.51 -22.56
CA ARG A 122 -2.12 16.49 -23.19
C ARG A 122 -1.55 17.03 -24.50
N GLN A 123 -0.25 17.25 -24.56
CA GLN A 123 0.43 17.68 -25.78
C GLN A 123 0.35 16.63 -26.89
N ILE A 124 0.61 15.35 -26.58
CA ILE A 124 0.50 14.24 -27.57
C ILE A 124 -0.93 14.07 -28.05
N TRP A 125 -1.91 14.19 -27.15
CA TRP A 125 -3.34 14.04 -27.47
C TRP A 125 -4.01 15.34 -27.95
N ASN A 126 -3.23 16.38 -28.27
CA ASN A 126 -3.72 17.56 -28.95
C ASN A 126 -3.82 17.26 -30.45
N SER A 127 -4.99 17.50 -31.05
CA SER A 127 -5.23 17.26 -32.48
C SER A 127 -4.35 18.12 -33.40
N ALA A 128 -3.80 19.23 -32.90
CA ALA A 128 -2.84 20.06 -33.62
C ALA A 128 -1.41 19.48 -33.62
N ASN A 129 -1.14 18.44 -32.81
CA ASN A 129 0.17 17.79 -32.77
C ASN A 129 0.36 16.89 -34.00
N ALA A 130 1.54 16.97 -34.62
CA ALA A 130 1.91 16.09 -35.73
C ALA A 130 1.93 14.60 -35.32
N ASP A 131 2.24 14.33 -34.05
CA ASP A 131 2.29 12.97 -33.48
C ASP A 131 0.95 12.55 -32.84
N TYR A 132 -0.16 13.23 -33.17
CA TYR A 132 -1.47 12.88 -32.63
C TYR A 132 -1.87 11.44 -33.01
N PRO A 133 -2.08 10.53 -32.04
CA PRO A 133 -2.23 9.10 -32.34
C PRO A 133 -3.36 8.76 -33.32
N PRO A 134 -4.55 9.39 -33.26
CA PRO A 134 -5.59 9.18 -34.26
C PRO A 134 -5.22 9.60 -35.69
N THR A 135 -4.39 10.62 -35.86
CA THR A 135 -3.87 11.00 -37.20
C THR A 135 -2.79 10.02 -37.66
N LEU A 136 -1.92 9.58 -36.74
CA LEU A 136 -0.79 8.71 -37.06
C LEU A 136 -1.20 7.26 -37.37
N TYR A 137 -2.14 6.70 -36.60
CA TYR A 137 -2.54 5.30 -36.69
C TYR A 137 -3.89 5.09 -37.39
N GLY A 138 -4.73 6.13 -37.46
CA GLY A 138 -6.04 6.06 -38.10
C GLY A 138 -7.06 5.20 -37.34
N THR A 139 -8.24 5.02 -37.93
CA THR A 139 -9.36 4.30 -37.31
C THR A 139 -9.20 2.79 -37.28
N SER A 140 -8.46 2.23 -38.24
CA SER A 140 -8.19 0.79 -38.35
C SER A 140 -6.90 0.36 -37.65
N GLY A 141 -6.08 1.31 -37.21
CA GLY A 141 -4.82 1.03 -36.53
C GLY A 141 -5.05 0.58 -35.09
N ARG A 142 -4.26 -0.39 -34.63
CA ARG A 142 -4.22 -0.82 -33.24
C ARG A 142 -2.77 -0.95 -32.78
N LEU A 143 -2.42 -0.33 -31.67
CA LEU A 143 -1.10 -0.46 -31.05
C LEU A 143 -1.23 -1.28 -29.78
N ASP A 144 -0.77 -2.52 -29.83
CA ASP A 144 -0.70 -3.39 -28.65
C ASP A 144 0.63 -3.17 -27.93
N VAL A 145 0.60 -3.26 -26.61
CA VAL A 145 1.77 -3.07 -25.74
C VAL A 145 1.98 -4.32 -24.90
N GLU A 146 3.17 -4.88 -24.96
CA GLU A 146 3.61 -6.01 -24.16
C GLU A 146 4.74 -5.53 -23.24
N VAL A 147 4.52 -5.57 -21.93
CA VAL A 147 5.56 -5.23 -20.95
C VAL A 147 6.47 -6.45 -20.76
N LEU A 148 7.75 -6.29 -21.05
CA LEU A 148 8.76 -7.36 -20.97
C LEU A 148 9.40 -7.42 -19.58
N SER A 149 9.69 -6.27 -18.99
CA SER A 149 10.23 -6.19 -17.63
C SER A 149 9.99 -4.83 -17.00
N ILE A 150 9.89 -4.81 -15.68
CA ILE A 150 9.81 -3.61 -14.84
C ILE A 150 10.96 -3.68 -13.85
N ASN A 151 11.79 -2.65 -13.81
CA ASN A 151 12.90 -2.54 -12.87
C ASN A 151 12.73 -1.26 -12.05
N ARG A 152 12.66 -1.39 -10.73
CA ARG A 152 12.56 -0.23 -9.83
C ARG A 152 13.93 0.40 -9.61
N ILE A 153 13.95 1.71 -9.50
CA ILE A 153 15.14 2.51 -9.21
C ILE A 153 14.88 3.34 -7.96
N GLY A 154 15.29 2.80 -6.81
CA GLY A 154 14.95 3.38 -5.51
C GLY A 154 13.45 3.23 -5.20
N ILE A 155 12.89 4.21 -4.48
CA ILE A 155 11.55 4.10 -3.92
C ILE A 155 10.47 4.37 -4.98
N ASN A 156 10.67 5.41 -5.78
CA ASN A 156 9.62 6.11 -6.51
C ASN A 156 9.88 6.23 -8.03
N ARG A 157 10.85 5.47 -8.56
CA ARG A 157 11.15 5.44 -10.00
C ARG A 157 11.16 4.02 -10.52
N ALA A 158 10.81 3.87 -11.80
CA ALA A 158 10.90 2.60 -12.49
C ALA A 158 11.31 2.79 -13.95
N THR A 159 12.07 1.83 -14.47
CA THR A 159 12.33 1.63 -15.89
C THR A 159 11.58 0.41 -16.38
N VAL A 160 10.93 0.53 -17.52
CA VAL A 160 10.08 -0.51 -18.07
C VAL A 160 10.46 -0.78 -19.50
N ARG A 161 10.81 -2.02 -19.79
CA ARG A 161 11.07 -2.48 -21.15
C ARG A 161 9.77 -3.01 -21.71
N LEU A 162 9.39 -2.53 -22.87
CA LEU A 162 8.15 -2.90 -23.52
C LEU A 162 8.36 -3.11 -25.01
N ARG A 163 7.50 -3.95 -25.58
CA ARG A 163 7.38 -4.16 -27.01
C ARG A 163 6.06 -3.55 -27.46
N LYS A 164 6.11 -2.72 -28.49
CA LYS A 164 4.92 -2.21 -29.16
C LYS A 164 4.72 -2.92 -30.47
N ARG A 165 3.48 -3.33 -30.74
CA ARG A 165 3.09 -3.98 -31.99
C ARG A 165 1.95 -3.20 -32.61
N LEU A 166 2.25 -2.48 -33.69
CA LEU A 166 1.28 -1.77 -34.50
C LEU A 166 0.69 -2.74 -35.53
N ASN A 167 -0.61 -2.97 -35.45
CA ASN A 167 -1.38 -3.71 -36.44
C ASN A 167 -2.20 -2.70 -37.26
N SER A 168 -2.01 -2.70 -38.58
CA SER A 168 -2.66 -1.77 -39.49
C SER A 168 -2.94 -2.45 -40.83
N ILE A 169 -3.69 -1.78 -41.71
CA ILE A 169 -3.96 -2.27 -43.08
C ILE A 169 -2.64 -2.46 -43.87
N ASN A 170 -1.61 -1.67 -43.56
CA ASN A 170 -0.31 -1.72 -44.21
C ASN A 170 0.59 -2.84 -43.66
N GLY A 171 0.11 -3.64 -42.70
CA GLY A 171 0.82 -4.74 -42.07
C GLY A 171 1.11 -4.52 -40.59
N VAL A 172 1.91 -5.44 -40.03
CA VAL A 172 2.30 -5.46 -38.62
C VAL A 172 3.72 -4.94 -38.45
N GLN A 173 3.90 -3.94 -37.60
CA GLN A 173 5.21 -3.39 -37.24
C GLN A 173 5.46 -3.61 -35.75
N THR A 174 6.69 -3.96 -35.39
CA THR A 174 7.08 -4.22 -34.00
C THR A 174 8.32 -3.40 -33.64
N GLY A 175 8.32 -2.82 -32.44
CA GLY A 175 9.47 -2.07 -31.91
C GLY A 175 9.66 -2.28 -30.42
N LEU A 176 10.91 -2.21 -29.98
CA LEU A 176 11.29 -2.25 -28.56
C LEU A 176 11.48 -0.82 -28.04
N PHE A 177 11.05 -0.61 -26.80
CA PHE A 177 11.10 0.68 -26.15
C PHE A 177 11.42 0.51 -24.67
N THR A 178 12.05 1.54 -24.12
CA THR A 178 12.27 1.70 -22.69
C THR A 178 11.56 2.96 -22.21
N ALA A 179 10.64 2.78 -21.27
CA ALA A 179 9.97 3.86 -20.55
C ALA A 179 10.63 4.08 -19.19
N THR A 180 10.77 5.33 -18.78
CA THR A 180 11.22 5.72 -17.43
C THR A 180 10.18 6.62 -16.81
N LEU A 181 9.79 6.32 -15.58
CA LEU A 181 8.80 7.11 -14.84
C LEU A 181 9.23 7.42 -13.40
N LEU A 182 8.79 8.59 -12.94
CA LEU A 182 8.76 9.01 -11.54
C LEU A 182 7.31 9.01 -11.09
N PHE A 183 7.02 8.33 -9.99
CA PHE A 183 5.66 8.16 -9.47
C PHE A 183 5.61 8.39 -7.97
N GLU A 184 4.43 8.58 -7.43
CA GLU A 184 4.18 8.61 -5.99
C GLU A 184 2.77 8.08 -5.67
N PHE A 185 2.52 7.82 -4.39
CA PHE A 185 1.21 7.40 -3.91
C PHE A 185 0.59 8.52 -3.08
N ARG A 186 -0.55 9.04 -3.55
CA ARG A 186 -1.38 10.04 -2.88
C ARG A 186 -2.71 9.41 -2.48
N PRO A 187 -2.80 8.69 -1.34
CA PRO A 187 -4.08 8.25 -0.81
C PRO A 187 -4.83 9.49 -0.32
N GLU A 188 -5.76 9.99 -1.12
CA GLU A 188 -6.65 11.08 -0.71
C GLU A 188 -7.77 10.52 0.17
N ALA A 189 -8.10 11.21 1.25
CA ALA A 189 -9.13 10.79 2.21
C ALA A 189 -10.56 10.89 1.65
N SER A 190 -10.79 11.63 0.56
CA SER A 190 -12.12 11.85 -0.01
C SER A 190 -12.12 11.61 -1.52
N ARG A 191 -12.49 10.40 -1.93
CA ARG A 191 -12.73 10.03 -3.34
C ARG A 191 -14.15 9.54 -3.52
N SER A 192 -14.75 9.79 -4.68
CA SER A 192 -15.98 9.09 -5.04
C SER A 192 -15.69 7.59 -5.17
N ILE A 193 -16.70 6.74 -4.94
CA ILE A 193 -16.52 5.28 -4.98
C ILE A 193 -15.89 4.82 -6.31
N ASP A 194 -16.31 5.39 -7.44
CA ASP A 194 -15.76 5.12 -8.77
C ASP A 194 -14.27 5.47 -8.89
N GLN A 195 -13.83 6.55 -8.25
CA GLN A 195 -12.43 6.97 -8.25
C GLN A 195 -11.56 5.98 -7.47
N VAL A 196 -12.07 5.44 -6.35
CA VAL A 196 -11.37 4.42 -5.55
C VAL A 196 -11.15 3.16 -6.38
N TRP A 197 -12.15 2.67 -7.11
CA TRP A 197 -11.99 1.48 -7.97
C TRP A 197 -10.96 1.69 -9.08
N SER A 198 -10.90 2.90 -9.63
CA SER A 198 -9.95 3.22 -10.70
C SER A 198 -8.52 3.45 -10.21
N ASN A 199 -8.32 3.89 -8.96
CA ASN A 199 -7.00 4.16 -8.41
C ASN A 199 -7.01 4.00 -6.87
N PRO A 200 -7.03 2.76 -6.37
CA PRO A 200 -7.26 2.48 -4.95
C PRO A 200 -6.14 3.04 -4.07
N PHE A 201 -4.90 3.05 -4.58
CA PHE A 201 -3.73 3.49 -3.84
C PHE A 201 -3.35 4.96 -4.11
N GLY A 202 -4.04 5.63 -5.04
CA GLY A 202 -3.66 6.98 -5.45
C GLY A 202 -2.32 7.04 -6.17
N PHE A 203 -2.01 6.04 -6.99
CA PHE A 203 -0.83 6.04 -7.83
C PHE A 203 -0.88 7.19 -8.82
N THR A 204 0.13 8.06 -8.79
CA THR A 204 0.25 9.25 -9.62
C THR A 204 1.65 9.31 -10.23
N VAL A 205 1.73 9.48 -11.55
CA VAL A 205 2.99 9.65 -12.27
C VAL A 205 3.28 11.14 -12.46
N LEU A 206 4.47 11.57 -12.03
CA LEU A 206 4.92 12.97 -12.09
C LEU A 206 5.74 13.26 -13.34
N GLU A 207 6.60 12.32 -13.71
CA GLU A 207 7.43 12.41 -14.91
C GLU A 207 7.33 11.11 -15.70
N TYR A 208 7.28 11.27 -17.03
CA TYR A 208 7.21 10.15 -17.95
C TYR A 208 8.08 10.43 -19.16
N SER A 209 8.93 9.47 -19.53
CA SER A 209 9.68 9.50 -20.78
C SER A 209 9.72 8.12 -21.40
N ILE A 210 9.71 8.08 -22.74
CA ILE A 210 9.87 6.84 -23.50
C ILE A 210 10.88 7.05 -24.62
N ARG A 211 11.68 6.03 -24.89
CA ARG A 211 12.70 5.99 -25.94
C ARG A 211 12.59 4.67 -26.69
N SER A 212 12.85 4.71 -28.01
CA SER A 212 12.95 3.49 -28.80
C SER A 212 14.33 2.88 -28.61
N ASP A 213 14.38 1.57 -28.38
CA ASP A 213 15.62 0.79 -28.21
C ASP A 213 16.28 0.51 -29.58
N ARG A 214 16.12 1.40 -30.57
CA ARG A 214 16.65 1.20 -31.92
C ARG A 214 18.16 0.98 -31.81
N LEU A 215 18.63 -0.21 -32.18
CA LEU A 215 20.04 -0.47 -32.42
C LEU A 215 20.47 0.48 -33.53
N GLU A 216 21.39 1.39 -33.22
CA GLU A 216 22.19 2.07 -34.23
C GLU A 216 22.86 0.99 -35.08
N ASN A 217 22.45 0.88 -36.34
CA ASN A 217 23.16 0.16 -37.39
C ASN A 217 23.66 1.20 -38.39
#